data_AF-A0A416SBZ4-F1
#
_entry.id   AF-A0A416SBZ4-F1
#
_cell.length_a   1.000
_cell.length_b   1.000
_cell.length_c   1.000
_cell.angle_alpha   90.00
_cell.angle_beta   90.00
_cell.angle_gamma   90.00
#
_symmetry.space_group_name_H-M   'P 1'
#
loop_
_entity.id
_entity.type
_entity.pdbx_description
1 polymer ?
#
loop_
_entity_poly.entity_id
_entity_poly.type
_entity_poly.pdbx_seq_one_letter_code
_entity_poly.pdbx_strand_id
1 'polypeptide(L)'
;MERLHIDINALESMHRFGDILADAIESIKSDKAEFQVIRDAKDCIGRHWYGLRCRVTCRRSGIGFYLHIGLIYFPSTRPGLMIELDEQNNRHSYGSVLENITERPEFEINRAEPEYFKLFMPDSVFADMSGRPRGEQAVILRRFVAGGAEAIVDAAYEKGFRLDYRNMADSLNLVNAFDQALNEVESHISSVRVNYADKDNFGQYAEGFRYYLENDKGLSLYAYFGAIYSYKKQPAGIFAEIDKFSNPEEFDRVYHNMEASPVYELGVGEPGFIKLFMKAEMAEAVNRAEYKEQMELLKNFLKACNEAFVTAWERGGNK
;
A
#
# COMPACT_ATOMS: atom_id res chain seq x y z
N MET A 1 44.04 0.07 6.16
CA MET A 1 43.30 1.25 5.67
C MET A 1 43.49 1.33 4.18
N GLU A 2 42.41 1.35 3.42
CA GLU A 2 42.47 1.69 1.99
C GLU A 2 42.97 3.13 1.84
N ARG A 3 43.78 3.42 0.81
CA ARG A 3 44.24 4.78 0.53
C ARG A 3 43.08 5.59 -0.06
N LEU A 4 42.81 6.76 0.51
CA LEU A 4 41.84 7.70 -0.04
C LEU A 4 42.35 8.25 -1.38
N HIS A 5 41.53 8.14 -2.43
CA HIS A 5 41.75 8.78 -3.73
C HIS A 5 40.63 9.78 -3.99
N ILE A 6 40.98 11.01 -4.35
CA ILE A 6 40.03 12.06 -4.68
C ILE A 6 40.26 12.47 -6.13
N ASP A 7 39.28 12.20 -6.98
CA ASP A 7 39.21 12.69 -8.37
C ASP A 7 37.98 13.60 -8.50
N ILE A 8 38.22 14.91 -8.53
CA ILE A 8 37.14 15.91 -8.60
C ILE A 8 36.37 15.80 -9.92
N ASN A 9 37.04 15.48 -11.04
CA ASN A 9 36.36 15.36 -12.33
C ASN A 9 35.42 14.16 -12.36
N ALA A 10 35.81 13.06 -11.72
CA ALA A 10 34.95 11.90 -11.56
C ALA A 10 33.72 12.23 -10.69
N LEU A 11 33.90 12.99 -9.59
CA LEU A 11 32.80 13.43 -8.73
C LEU A 11 31.85 14.41 -9.44
N GLU A 12 32.36 15.32 -10.26
CA GLU A 12 31.54 16.18 -11.12
C GLU A 12 30.75 15.36 -12.15
N SER A 13 31.34 14.27 -12.67
CA SER A 13 30.66 13.35 -13.58
C SER A 13 29.54 12.58 -12.88
N MET A 14 29.72 12.21 -11.60
CA MET A 14 28.64 11.66 -10.79
C MET A 14 27.48 12.65 -10.60
N HIS A 15 27.76 13.94 -10.42
CA HIS A 15 26.70 14.95 -10.37
C HIS A 15 25.96 15.05 -11.71
N ARG A 16 26.68 15.03 -12.83
CA ARG A 16 26.08 15.05 -14.18
C ARG A 16 25.26 13.80 -14.50
N PHE A 17 25.57 12.67 -13.88
CA PHE A 17 24.77 11.44 -14.06
C PHE A 17 23.30 11.66 -13.69
N GLY A 18 23.02 12.44 -12.63
CA GLY A 18 21.64 12.77 -12.26
C GLY A 18 20.88 13.49 -13.39
N ASP A 19 21.53 14.40 -14.10
CA ASP A 19 20.92 15.08 -15.25
C ASP A 19 20.70 14.14 -16.43
N ILE A 20 21.69 13.30 -16.75
CA ILE A 20 21.58 12.33 -17.85
C ILE A 20 20.47 11.32 -17.56
N LEU A 21 20.35 10.86 -16.31
CA LEU A 21 19.31 9.93 -15.89
C LEU A 21 17.93 10.56 -16.01
N ALA A 22 17.75 11.83 -15.60
CA ALA A 22 16.49 12.53 -15.78
C ALA A 22 16.14 12.72 -17.26
N ASP A 23 17.09 13.17 -18.09
CA ASP A 23 16.92 13.31 -19.55
C ASP A 23 16.48 11.96 -20.17
N ALA A 24 17.09 10.87 -19.71
CA ALA A 24 16.77 9.52 -20.16
C ALA A 24 15.35 9.12 -19.77
N ILE A 25 14.93 9.36 -18.52
CA ILE A 25 13.58 9.04 -18.02
C ILE A 25 12.51 9.88 -18.74
N GLU A 26 12.70 11.19 -18.84
CA GLU A 26 11.75 12.13 -19.44
C GLU A 26 11.58 11.89 -20.95
N SER A 27 12.58 11.30 -21.60
CA SER A 27 12.51 10.95 -23.03
C SER A 27 11.92 9.56 -23.30
N ILE A 28 11.49 8.82 -22.27
CA ILE A 28 10.80 7.53 -22.45
C ILE A 28 9.43 7.77 -23.11
N LYS A 29 9.19 7.08 -24.21
CA LYS A 29 7.87 6.98 -24.86
C LYS A 29 7.37 5.55 -24.71
N SER A 30 6.46 5.35 -23.77
CA SER A 30 5.85 4.06 -23.48
C SER A 30 4.33 4.14 -23.64
N ASP A 31 3.76 3.14 -24.32
CA ASP A 31 2.33 2.89 -24.44
C ASP A 31 1.75 2.22 -23.18
N LYS A 32 2.62 1.59 -22.37
CA LYS A 32 2.25 0.90 -21.13
C LYS A 32 2.26 1.81 -19.90
N ALA A 33 3.24 2.71 -19.83
CA ALA A 33 3.50 3.47 -18.61
C ALA A 33 3.75 4.96 -18.86
N GLU A 34 3.43 5.76 -17.86
CA GLU A 34 3.80 7.17 -17.75
C GLU A 34 4.89 7.33 -16.70
N PHE A 35 5.87 8.18 -16.99
CA PHE A 35 7.06 8.39 -16.17
C PHE A 35 7.12 9.84 -15.69
N GLN A 36 7.35 10.04 -14.39
CA GLN A 36 7.52 11.35 -13.80
C GLN A 36 8.73 11.33 -12.86
N VAL A 37 9.77 12.10 -13.19
CA VAL A 37 10.93 12.30 -12.32
C VAL A 37 10.55 13.19 -11.14
N ILE A 38 11.02 12.83 -9.95
CA ILE A 38 10.81 13.58 -8.71
C ILE A 38 12.19 13.97 -8.17
N ARG A 39 12.77 15.03 -8.74
CA ARG A 39 14.14 15.49 -8.42
C ARG A 39 14.30 15.95 -6.97
N ASP A 40 13.24 16.51 -6.38
CA ASP A 40 13.30 17.13 -5.05
C ASP A 40 13.04 16.13 -3.92
N ALA A 41 12.93 14.83 -4.22
CA ALA A 41 12.79 13.82 -3.18
C ALA A 41 14.08 13.75 -2.34
N LYS A 42 13.93 13.92 -1.02
CA LYS A 42 15.05 14.06 -0.06
C LYS A 42 16.01 12.86 -0.03
N ASP A 43 15.56 11.72 -0.53
CA ASP A 43 16.23 10.43 -0.50
C ASP A 43 16.83 10.02 -1.85
N CYS A 44 16.87 10.91 -2.85
CA CYS A 44 17.57 10.66 -4.12
C CYS A 44 19.08 10.41 -3.94
N ILE A 45 19.68 10.93 -2.86
CA ILE A 45 21.10 10.82 -2.57
C ILE A 45 21.28 10.37 -1.12
N GLY A 46 22.13 9.37 -0.92
CA GLY A 46 22.48 8.86 0.39
C GLY A 46 23.97 8.60 0.51
N ARG A 47 24.39 8.10 1.68
CA ARG A 47 25.79 7.74 1.94
C ARG A 47 26.32 6.70 0.94
N HIS A 48 25.43 5.93 0.33
CA HIS A 48 25.81 4.79 -0.49
C HIS A 48 24.96 4.54 -1.73
N TRP A 49 24.18 5.55 -2.11
CA TRP A 49 23.45 5.53 -3.35
C TRP A 49 23.37 6.95 -3.92
N TYR A 50 23.22 7.01 -5.23
CA TYR A 50 23.04 8.25 -5.98
C TYR A 50 22.09 7.99 -7.15
N GLY A 51 20.93 8.66 -7.15
CA GLY A 51 19.90 8.39 -8.13
C GLY A 51 18.79 9.43 -8.16
N LEU A 52 17.64 9.01 -8.67
CA LEU A 52 16.42 9.79 -8.75
C LEU A 52 15.23 8.92 -8.33
N ARG A 53 14.23 9.58 -7.74
CA ARG A 53 12.90 8.98 -7.58
C ARG A 53 12.10 9.19 -8.85
N CYS A 54 11.38 8.15 -9.27
CA CYS A 54 10.53 8.16 -10.45
C CYS A 54 9.17 7.57 -10.10
N ARG A 55 8.10 8.34 -10.33
CA ARG A 55 6.75 7.80 -10.33
C ARG A 55 6.47 7.18 -11.69
N VAL A 56 6.07 5.91 -11.68
CA VAL A 56 5.67 5.17 -12.88
C VAL A 56 4.20 4.81 -12.74
N THR A 57 3.37 5.18 -13.71
CA THR A 57 1.92 4.90 -13.67
C THR A 57 1.52 4.05 -14.86
N CYS A 58 0.91 2.90 -14.61
CA CYS A 58 0.33 2.07 -15.66
C CYS A 58 -0.80 2.83 -16.36
N ARG A 59 -0.67 3.06 -17.67
CA ARG A 59 -1.68 3.79 -18.47
C ARG A 59 -3.03 3.08 -18.54
N ARG A 60 -3.04 1.75 -18.41
CA ARG A 60 -4.25 0.92 -18.53
C ARG A 60 -5.05 0.83 -17.24
N SER A 61 -4.40 0.74 -16.09
CA SER A 61 -5.05 0.50 -14.80
C SER A 61 -4.99 1.68 -13.83
N GLY A 62 -4.05 2.62 -14.05
CA GLY A 62 -3.71 3.66 -13.11
C GLY A 62 -2.87 3.20 -11.91
N ILE A 63 -2.42 1.94 -11.88
CA ILE A 63 -1.53 1.46 -10.81
C ILE A 63 -0.24 2.27 -10.86
N GLY A 64 0.11 2.87 -9.72
CA GLY A 64 1.29 3.71 -9.56
C GLY A 64 2.40 2.99 -8.78
N PHE A 65 3.64 3.24 -9.19
CA PHE A 65 4.85 2.77 -8.53
C PHE A 65 5.73 3.97 -8.19
N TYR A 66 6.36 3.92 -7.04
CA TYR A 66 7.38 4.86 -6.62
C TYR A 66 8.73 4.15 -6.62
N LEU A 67 9.50 4.36 -7.68
CA LEU A 67 10.76 3.68 -7.94
C LEU A 67 11.93 4.57 -7.56
N HIS A 68 13.00 3.94 -7.07
CA HIS A 68 14.31 4.58 -6.98
C HIS A 68 15.20 4.03 -8.09
N ILE A 69 15.79 4.92 -8.89
CA ILE A 69 16.61 4.56 -10.02
C ILE A 69 17.96 5.22 -9.84
N GLY A 70 19.03 4.44 -9.71
CA GLY A 70 20.31 5.01 -9.35
C GLY A 70 21.44 4.02 -9.15
N LEU A 71 22.61 4.58 -8.86
CA LEU A 71 23.82 3.86 -8.50
C LEU A 71 23.75 3.47 -7.03
N ILE A 72 24.14 2.23 -6.71
CA ILE A 72 24.33 1.73 -5.34
C ILE A 72 25.77 1.21 -5.19
N TYR A 73 26.43 1.49 -4.05
CA TYR A 73 27.87 1.24 -3.87
C TYR A 73 28.36 0.99 -2.42
N PHE A 74 27.50 0.61 -1.45
CA PHE A 74 27.93 0.14 -0.10
C PHE A 74 27.84 -1.38 0.10
N PRO A 75 28.56 -1.93 1.12
CA PRO A 75 29.20 -3.22 1.06
C PRO A 75 28.31 -4.42 1.36
N SER A 76 27.03 -4.22 1.70
CA SER A 76 26.08 -5.33 1.91
C SER A 76 25.29 -5.68 0.66
N THR A 77 25.27 -4.80 -0.34
CA THR A 77 24.46 -4.94 -1.55
C THR A 77 25.36 -4.92 -2.78
N ARG A 78 24.94 -5.62 -3.85
CA ARG A 78 25.62 -5.61 -5.14
C ARG A 78 25.77 -4.16 -5.63
N PRO A 79 26.99 -3.70 -5.98
CA PRO A 79 27.17 -2.38 -6.59
C PRO A 79 26.69 -2.37 -8.04
N GLY A 80 26.22 -1.22 -8.51
CA GLY A 80 25.80 -1.05 -9.91
C GLY A 80 24.66 -0.06 -10.08
N LEU A 81 24.12 0.02 -11.29
CA LEU A 81 22.91 0.79 -11.59
C LEU A 81 21.67 -0.09 -11.39
N MET A 82 20.71 0.39 -10.61
CA MET A 82 19.51 -0.35 -10.27
C MET A 82 18.22 0.44 -10.50
N ILE A 83 17.13 -0.31 -10.60
CA ILE A 83 15.76 0.13 -10.35
C ILE A 83 15.29 -0.63 -9.12
N GLU A 84 15.01 0.09 -8.04
CA GLU A 84 14.53 -0.44 -6.78
C GLU A 84 13.03 -0.17 -6.64
N LEU A 85 12.33 -1.24 -6.27
CA LEU A 85 10.96 -1.23 -5.80
C LEU A 85 11.03 -1.55 -4.30
N ASP A 86 10.63 -0.60 -3.45
CA ASP A 86 10.58 -0.84 -2.00
C ASP A 86 9.16 -1.23 -1.57
N GLU A 87 9.05 -2.14 -0.60
CA GLU A 87 7.76 -2.64 -0.13
C GLU A 87 6.89 -1.54 0.50
N GLN A 88 7.50 -0.63 1.26
CA GLN A 88 6.78 0.39 2.01
C GLN A 88 6.00 1.33 1.09
N ASN A 89 6.63 1.84 0.02
CA ASN A 89 6.01 2.77 -0.91
C ASN A 89 5.15 2.08 -1.98
N ASN A 90 5.28 0.75 -2.13
CA ASN A 90 4.63 -0.01 -3.20
C ASN A 90 3.79 -1.19 -2.71
N ARG A 91 3.37 -1.18 -1.43
CA ARG A 91 2.76 -2.30 -0.69
C ARG A 91 1.69 -3.07 -1.47
N HIS A 92 0.82 -2.36 -2.19
CA HIS A 92 -0.33 -2.96 -2.89
C HIS A 92 0.03 -3.80 -4.12
N SER A 93 1.21 -3.59 -4.69
CA SER A 93 1.64 -4.29 -5.90
C SER A 93 2.97 -5.00 -5.71
N TYR A 94 3.65 -4.79 -4.57
CA TYR A 94 4.94 -5.39 -4.26
C TYR A 94 4.91 -6.91 -4.39
N GLY A 95 4.02 -7.60 -3.68
CA GLY A 95 3.90 -9.06 -3.74
C GLY A 95 3.64 -9.56 -5.16
N SER A 96 2.69 -8.95 -5.88
CA SER A 96 2.39 -9.31 -7.26
C SER A 96 3.57 -9.11 -8.20
N VAL A 97 4.37 -8.05 -8.03
CA VAL A 97 5.59 -7.85 -8.81
C VAL A 97 6.60 -8.93 -8.48
N LEU A 98 6.86 -9.19 -7.19
CA LEU A 98 7.81 -10.20 -6.75
C LEU A 98 7.46 -11.58 -7.30
N GLU A 99 6.19 -11.97 -7.30
CA GLU A 99 5.77 -13.29 -7.79
C GLU A 99 5.87 -13.41 -9.32
N ASN A 100 5.64 -12.33 -10.06
CA ASN A 100 5.35 -12.40 -11.49
C ASN A 100 6.39 -11.75 -12.43
N ILE A 101 7.35 -11.01 -11.88
CA ILE A 101 8.43 -10.38 -12.64
C ILE A 101 9.26 -11.43 -13.37
N THR A 102 9.49 -11.20 -14.66
CA THR A 102 10.24 -12.10 -15.55
C THR A 102 11.53 -11.45 -16.00
N GLU A 103 12.56 -12.26 -16.20
CA GLU A 103 13.84 -11.83 -16.76
C GLU A 103 13.65 -11.16 -18.12
N ARG A 104 14.47 -10.13 -18.38
CA ARG A 104 14.58 -9.45 -19.67
C ARG A 104 16.05 -9.13 -19.93
N PRO A 105 16.48 -9.00 -21.21
CA PRO A 105 17.87 -8.64 -21.53
C PRO A 105 18.33 -7.30 -20.93
N GLU A 106 17.40 -6.41 -20.62
CA GLU A 106 17.69 -5.09 -20.04
C GLU A 106 18.17 -5.15 -18.59
N PHE A 107 17.81 -6.19 -17.83
CA PHE A 107 18.09 -6.24 -16.39
C PHE A 107 18.29 -7.64 -15.82
N GLU A 108 18.93 -7.71 -14.66
CA GLU A 108 19.08 -8.90 -13.83
C GLU A 108 18.26 -8.74 -12.55
N ILE A 109 17.50 -9.78 -12.20
CA ILE A 109 16.64 -9.77 -11.00
C ILE A 109 17.49 -10.05 -9.77
N ASN A 110 17.40 -9.19 -8.75
CA ASN A 110 18.01 -9.40 -7.44
C ASN A 110 16.95 -9.40 -6.33
N ARG A 111 16.93 -10.49 -5.55
CA ARG A 111 16.00 -10.74 -4.42
C ARG A 111 16.73 -10.91 -3.09
N ALA A 112 17.97 -10.40 -2.98
CA ALA A 112 18.78 -10.59 -1.79
C ALA A 112 18.21 -9.84 -0.56
N GLU A 113 17.48 -8.76 -0.80
CA GLU A 113 16.86 -7.91 0.22
C GLU A 113 15.33 -8.00 0.09
N PRO A 114 14.61 -8.67 1.01
CA PRO A 114 13.18 -8.92 0.90
C PRO A 114 12.32 -7.66 0.77
N GLU A 115 12.69 -6.57 1.45
CA GLU A 115 11.96 -5.31 1.49
C GLU A 115 12.35 -4.33 0.36
N TYR A 116 13.46 -4.62 -0.35
CA TYR A 116 14.06 -3.75 -1.36
C TYR A 116 14.41 -4.53 -2.64
N PHE A 117 13.38 -4.96 -3.36
CA PHE A 117 13.51 -5.67 -4.63
C PHE A 117 14.22 -4.81 -5.68
N LYS A 118 15.25 -5.37 -6.33
CA LYS A 118 16.11 -4.63 -7.26
C LYS A 118 16.19 -5.30 -8.63
N LEU A 119 16.13 -4.49 -9.67
CA LEU A 119 16.52 -4.85 -11.04
C LEU A 119 17.83 -4.16 -11.34
N PHE A 120 18.90 -4.92 -11.59
CA PHE A 120 20.22 -4.36 -11.91
C PHE A 120 20.44 -4.30 -13.41
N MET A 121 21.07 -3.25 -13.90
CA MET A 121 21.65 -3.27 -15.24
C MET A 121 22.73 -4.36 -15.29
N PRO A 122 22.77 -5.23 -16.32
CA PRO A 122 23.81 -6.25 -16.42
C PRO A 122 25.21 -5.61 -16.41
N ASP A 123 26.16 -6.23 -15.70
CA ASP A 123 27.50 -5.63 -15.50
C ASP A 123 28.21 -5.36 -16.84
N SER A 124 28.01 -6.23 -17.83
CA SER A 124 28.56 -6.06 -19.17
C SER A 124 28.00 -4.83 -19.88
N VAL A 125 26.70 -4.55 -19.71
CA VAL A 125 26.02 -3.38 -20.27
C VAL A 125 26.45 -2.11 -19.53
N PHE A 126 26.57 -2.17 -18.21
CA PHE A 126 27.04 -1.04 -17.40
C PHE A 126 28.49 -0.64 -17.74
N ALA A 127 29.37 -1.63 -17.88
CA ALA A 127 30.77 -1.42 -18.29
C ALA A 127 30.87 -0.81 -19.70
N ASP A 128 30.10 -1.34 -20.66
CA ASP A 128 30.04 -0.78 -22.02
C ASP A 128 29.50 0.65 -22.02
N MET A 129 28.40 0.91 -21.32
CA MET A 129 27.81 2.25 -21.19
C MET A 129 28.81 3.27 -20.62
N SER A 130 29.57 2.89 -19.60
CA SER A 130 30.52 3.78 -18.91
C SER A 130 31.61 4.33 -19.84
N GLY A 131 31.95 3.60 -20.92
CA GLY A 131 32.92 4.04 -21.93
C GLY A 131 32.35 4.93 -23.04
N ARG A 132 31.04 5.19 -23.06
CA ARG A 132 30.37 5.86 -24.17
C ARG A 132 30.16 7.36 -23.94
N PRO A 133 29.95 8.16 -25.00
CA PRO A 133 29.55 9.57 -24.89
C PRO A 133 28.19 9.74 -24.21
N ARG A 134 27.94 10.93 -23.63
CA ARG A 134 26.70 11.28 -22.91
C ARG A 134 25.41 10.89 -23.65
N GLY A 135 25.32 11.18 -24.95
CA GLY A 135 24.10 10.90 -25.73
C GLY A 135 23.81 9.39 -25.85
N GLU A 136 24.84 8.57 -25.97
CA GLU A 136 24.71 7.11 -26.02
C GLU A 136 24.39 6.52 -24.65
N GLN A 137 25.00 7.06 -23.58
CA GLN A 137 24.65 6.69 -22.21
C GLN A 137 23.17 6.94 -21.94
N ALA A 138 22.65 8.11 -22.32
CA ALA A 138 21.23 8.44 -22.17
C ALA A 138 20.32 7.42 -22.88
N VAL A 139 20.70 6.94 -24.07
CA VAL A 139 19.93 5.93 -24.81
C VAL A 139 19.90 4.59 -24.08
N ILE A 140 21.03 4.15 -23.52
CA ILE A 140 21.14 2.90 -22.77
C ILE A 140 20.35 3.00 -21.45
N LEU A 141 20.51 4.10 -20.71
CA LEU A 141 19.75 4.38 -19.49
C LEU A 141 18.25 4.38 -19.76
N ARG A 142 17.81 5.05 -20.83
CA ARG A 142 16.40 5.09 -21.22
C ARG A 142 15.86 3.68 -21.46
N ARG A 143 16.60 2.85 -22.20
CA ARG A 143 16.19 1.46 -22.48
C ARG A 143 16.12 0.63 -21.21
N PHE A 144 17.11 0.74 -20.32
CA PHE A 144 17.13 0.05 -19.04
C PHE A 144 15.93 0.45 -18.17
N VAL A 145 15.70 1.75 -17.98
CA VAL A 145 14.60 2.25 -17.16
C VAL A 145 13.24 1.87 -17.75
N ALA A 146 13.03 2.07 -19.05
CA ALA A 146 11.79 1.67 -19.70
C ALA A 146 11.56 0.16 -19.55
N GLY A 147 12.57 -0.66 -19.85
CA GLY A 147 12.47 -2.11 -19.79
C GLY A 147 12.15 -2.64 -18.39
N GLY A 148 12.80 -2.11 -17.35
CA GLY A 148 12.56 -2.50 -15.96
C GLY A 148 11.20 -2.01 -15.44
N ALA A 149 10.87 -0.74 -15.66
CA ALA A 149 9.61 -0.16 -15.20
C ALA A 149 8.38 -0.79 -15.89
N GLU A 150 8.46 -1.05 -17.21
CA GLU A 150 7.40 -1.76 -17.92
C GLU A 150 7.28 -3.21 -17.47
N ALA A 151 8.37 -3.88 -17.13
CA ALA A 151 8.32 -5.23 -16.56
C ALA A 151 7.62 -5.25 -15.20
N ILE A 152 7.89 -4.25 -14.35
CA ILE A 152 7.20 -4.07 -13.06
C ILE A 152 5.69 -3.84 -13.29
N VAL A 153 5.33 -2.96 -14.23
CA VAL A 153 3.93 -2.71 -14.60
C VAL A 153 3.25 -3.98 -15.11
N ASP A 154 3.89 -4.72 -16.02
CA ASP A 154 3.35 -5.97 -16.57
C ASP A 154 3.17 -7.03 -15.47
N ALA A 155 4.14 -7.18 -14.57
CA ALA A 155 4.09 -8.13 -13.47
C ALA A 155 2.92 -7.84 -12.51
N ALA A 156 2.70 -6.56 -12.18
CA ALA A 156 1.59 -6.16 -11.32
C ALA A 156 0.22 -6.24 -12.03
N TYR A 157 0.13 -5.78 -13.27
CA TYR A 157 -1.15 -5.59 -13.95
C TYR A 157 -1.63 -6.83 -14.71
N GLU A 158 -0.79 -7.43 -15.56
CA GLU A 158 -1.20 -8.57 -16.40
C GLU A 158 -1.23 -9.88 -15.62
N LYS A 159 -0.34 -10.01 -14.63
CA LYS A 159 -0.16 -11.26 -13.88
C LYS A 159 -0.56 -11.18 -12.41
N GLY A 160 -0.70 -9.97 -11.86
CA GLY A 160 -1.17 -9.76 -10.49
C GLY A 160 -2.69 -9.82 -10.34
N PHE A 161 -3.46 -9.73 -11.42
CA PHE A 161 -4.89 -9.99 -11.37
C PHE A 161 -5.14 -11.50 -11.28
N ARG A 162 -5.70 -11.95 -10.16
CA ARG A 162 -6.13 -13.32 -9.94
C ARG A 162 -7.59 -13.31 -9.51
N LEU A 163 -8.42 -13.97 -10.30
CA LEU A 163 -9.80 -14.29 -9.94
C LEU A 163 -9.97 -15.79 -10.13
N ASP A 164 -10.03 -16.52 -9.03
CA ASP A 164 -10.27 -17.95 -9.03
C ASP A 164 -11.37 -18.36 -8.06
N TYR A 165 -11.79 -19.62 -8.13
CA TYR A 165 -12.82 -20.16 -7.25
C TYR A 165 -12.46 -20.08 -5.77
N ARG A 166 -11.16 -20.10 -5.44
CA ARG A 166 -10.70 -19.97 -4.06
C ARG A 166 -10.93 -18.54 -3.57
N ASN A 167 -10.61 -17.51 -4.36
CA ASN A 167 -10.90 -16.12 -4.00
C ASN A 167 -12.39 -15.88 -3.78
N MET A 168 -13.24 -16.48 -4.60
CA MET A 168 -14.70 -16.42 -4.42
C MET A 168 -15.15 -17.10 -3.13
N ALA A 169 -14.61 -18.28 -2.82
CA ALA A 169 -14.90 -19.00 -1.59
C ALA A 169 -14.40 -18.26 -0.35
N ASP A 170 -13.19 -17.68 -0.42
CA ASP A 170 -12.59 -16.90 0.67
C ASP A 170 -13.41 -15.63 0.96
N SER A 171 -13.90 -14.92 -0.07
CA SER A 171 -14.81 -13.77 0.09
C SER A 171 -16.13 -14.19 0.74
N LEU A 172 -16.77 -15.28 0.29
CA LEU A 172 -17.98 -15.79 0.94
C LEU A 172 -17.73 -16.17 2.41
N ASN A 173 -16.61 -16.84 2.70
CA ASN A 173 -16.24 -17.21 4.07
C ASN A 173 -16.02 -15.97 4.94
N LEU A 174 -15.41 -14.92 4.41
CA LEU A 174 -15.19 -13.67 5.12
C LEU A 174 -16.51 -12.95 5.44
N VAL A 175 -17.45 -12.91 4.49
CA VAL A 175 -18.80 -12.37 4.72
C VAL A 175 -19.53 -13.17 5.81
N ASN A 176 -19.48 -14.51 5.76
CA ASN A 176 -20.08 -15.35 6.79
C ASN A 176 -19.43 -15.12 8.17
N ALA A 177 -18.12 -14.89 8.21
CA ALA A 177 -17.42 -14.56 9.44
C ALA A 177 -17.87 -13.20 10.01
N PHE A 178 -18.07 -12.18 9.17
CA PHE A 178 -18.60 -10.89 9.63
C PHE A 178 -20.03 -11.01 10.19
N ASP A 179 -20.89 -11.77 9.50
CA ASP A 179 -22.26 -12.04 9.96
C ASP A 179 -22.25 -12.74 11.33
N GLN A 180 -21.43 -13.80 11.47
CA GLN A 180 -21.26 -14.51 12.71
C GLN A 180 -20.73 -13.60 13.83
N ALA A 181 -19.71 -12.78 13.55
CA ALA A 181 -19.16 -11.84 14.53
C ALA A 181 -20.20 -10.82 15.01
N LEU A 182 -21.04 -10.28 14.11
CA LEU A 182 -22.10 -9.33 14.48
C LEU A 182 -23.20 -9.97 15.33
N ASN A 183 -23.54 -11.23 15.09
CA ASN A 183 -24.57 -11.94 15.86
C ASN A 183 -24.07 -12.47 17.22
N GLU A 184 -22.76 -12.73 17.33
CA GLU A 184 -22.15 -13.32 18.54
C GLU A 184 -21.39 -12.30 19.40
N VAL A 185 -21.18 -11.07 18.94
CA VAL A 185 -20.44 -10.08 19.72
C VAL A 185 -21.22 -9.70 20.98
N GLU A 186 -20.60 -9.89 22.14
CA GLU A 186 -21.16 -9.52 23.43
C GLU A 186 -20.47 -8.27 23.98
N SER A 187 -21.26 -7.26 24.30
CA SER A 187 -20.83 -6.07 25.03
C SER A 187 -21.81 -5.78 26.17
N HIS A 188 -21.28 -5.29 27.28
CA HIS A 188 -22.05 -4.91 28.45
C HIS A 188 -22.67 -3.50 28.33
N ILE A 189 -22.22 -2.70 27.35
CA ILE A 189 -22.66 -1.31 27.16
C ILE A 189 -23.31 -1.07 25.79
N SER A 190 -23.44 -2.10 24.96
CA SER A 190 -24.02 -1.96 23.64
C SER A 190 -24.62 -3.25 23.12
N SER A 191 -25.53 -3.11 22.16
CA SER A 191 -26.17 -4.20 21.43
C SER A 191 -26.13 -3.92 19.92
N VAL A 192 -26.15 -5.00 19.15
CA VAL A 192 -26.05 -4.98 17.68
C VAL A 192 -27.31 -5.57 17.09
N ARG A 193 -27.84 -4.93 16.05
CA ARG A 193 -28.91 -5.49 15.20
C ARG A 193 -28.59 -5.29 13.73
N VAL A 194 -28.31 -6.39 13.04
CA VAL A 194 -27.90 -6.39 11.62
C VAL A 194 -29.08 -5.97 10.71
N ASN A 195 -28.81 -5.14 9.71
CA ASN A 195 -29.76 -4.82 8.64
C ASN A 195 -29.41 -5.59 7.36
N TYR A 196 -29.89 -6.84 7.25
CA TYR A 196 -29.65 -7.69 6.07
C TYR A 196 -30.24 -7.13 4.77
N ALA A 197 -31.24 -6.24 4.86
CA ALA A 197 -31.90 -5.67 3.69
C ALA A 197 -31.20 -4.41 3.17
N ASP A 198 -30.13 -3.93 3.82
CA ASP A 198 -29.44 -2.73 3.38
C ASP A 198 -28.71 -2.95 2.06
N LYS A 199 -28.90 -2.02 1.12
CA LYS A 199 -28.30 -2.07 -0.21
C LYS A 199 -26.80 -1.80 -0.19
N ASP A 200 -26.29 -1.14 0.85
CA ASP A 200 -24.88 -0.76 0.99
C ASP A 200 -24.07 -1.82 1.77
N ASN A 201 -24.68 -2.96 2.11
CA ASN A 201 -23.97 -4.13 2.68
C ASN A 201 -22.86 -4.64 1.75
N PHE A 202 -23.11 -4.62 0.44
CA PHE A 202 -22.19 -5.16 -0.55
C PHE A 202 -22.01 -4.18 -1.71
N GLY A 203 -20.77 -3.92 -2.10
CA GLY A 203 -20.45 -3.05 -3.23
C GLY A 203 -19.19 -3.48 -3.96
N GLN A 204 -18.83 -2.74 -5.00
CA GLN A 204 -17.63 -3.05 -5.82
C GLN A 204 -16.31 -2.96 -5.03
N TYR A 205 -16.32 -2.31 -3.86
CA TYR A 205 -15.13 -1.95 -3.11
C TYR A 205 -15.11 -2.51 -1.69
N ALA A 206 -16.22 -3.05 -1.21
CA ALA A 206 -16.41 -3.45 0.17
C ALA A 206 -17.46 -4.56 0.30
N GLU A 207 -17.28 -5.41 1.30
CA GLU A 207 -18.23 -6.46 1.69
C GLU A 207 -18.37 -6.49 3.22
N GLY A 208 -19.58 -6.67 3.72
CA GLY A 208 -19.88 -6.56 5.14
C GLY A 208 -21.36 -6.29 5.39
N PHE A 209 -21.66 -5.73 6.55
CA PHE A 209 -23.04 -5.43 6.93
C PHE A 209 -23.16 -4.10 7.63
N ARG A 210 -24.21 -3.37 7.26
CA ARG A 210 -24.77 -2.30 8.06
C ARG A 210 -25.55 -2.87 9.23
N TYR A 211 -25.42 -2.25 10.38
CA TYR A 211 -26.09 -2.64 11.61
C TYR A 211 -26.44 -1.43 12.47
N TYR A 212 -27.45 -1.60 13.31
CA TYR A 212 -27.76 -0.65 14.37
C TYR A 212 -26.93 -1.01 15.60
N LEU A 213 -26.18 -0.04 16.10
CA LEU A 213 -25.43 -0.09 17.36
C LEU A 213 -26.17 0.76 18.39
N GLU A 214 -26.68 0.13 19.43
CA GLU A 214 -27.56 0.77 20.41
C GLU A 214 -27.05 0.58 21.84
N ASN A 215 -27.32 1.54 22.74
CA ASN A 215 -27.05 1.39 24.18
C ASN A 215 -28.30 1.70 25.03
N ASP A 216 -28.21 1.43 26.33
CA ASP A 216 -29.27 1.65 27.32
C ASP A 216 -29.53 3.14 27.64
N LYS A 217 -28.62 4.02 27.24
CA LYS A 217 -28.70 5.48 27.42
C LYS A 217 -29.33 6.21 26.23
N GLY A 218 -29.81 5.48 25.22
CA GLY A 218 -30.53 6.03 24.07
C GLY A 218 -29.67 6.33 22.84
N LEU A 219 -28.41 5.88 22.80
CA LEU A 219 -27.62 5.87 21.57
C LEU A 219 -28.26 4.94 20.53
N SER A 220 -28.35 5.39 19.29
CA SER A 220 -28.59 4.54 18.12
C SER A 220 -27.73 5.04 16.97
N LEU A 221 -26.71 4.26 16.59
CA LEU A 221 -25.84 4.55 15.45
C LEU A 221 -26.10 3.54 14.34
N TYR A 222 -26.19 4.01 13.11
CA TYR A 222 -26.17 3.18 11.93
C TYR A 222 -24.74 3.01 11.44
N ALA A 223 -24.15 1.87 11.82
CA ALA A 223 -22.75 1.54 11.63
C ALA A 223 -22.56 0.50 10.50
N TYR A 224 -21.33 0.34 10.03
CA TYR A 224 -20.91 -0.69 9.09
C TYR A 224 -19.76 -1.49 9.68
N PHE A 225 -19.77 -2.82 9.49
CA PHE A 225 -18.63 -3.68 9.80
C PHE A 225 -18.35 -4.61 8.63
N GLY A 226 -17.09 -4.65 8.20
CA GLY A 226 -16.68 -5.51 7.10
C GLY A 226 -15.28 -5.23 6.61
N ALA A 227 -15.02 -5.48 5.32
CA ALA A 227 -13.75 -5.23 4.68
C ALA A 227 -13.89 -4.24 3.51
N ILE A 228 -12.87 -3.41 3.32
CA ILE A 228 -12.67 -2.59 2.11
C ILE A 228 -11.40 -3.08 1.41
N TYR A 229 -11.50 -3.46 0.14
CA TYR A 229 -10.41 -4.10 -0.63
C TYR A 229 -10.10 -3.35 -1.93
N SER A 230 -10.41 -2.06 -1.97
CA SER A 230 -10.22 -1.25 -3.17
C SER A 230 -8.77 -0.84 -3.36
N TYR A 231 -8.20 -1.16 -4.52
CA TYR A 231 -6.92 -0.58 -4.94
C TYR A 231 -7.00 0.96 -5.16
N LYS A 232 -8.22 1.52 -5.25
CA LYS A 232 -8.46 2.96 -5.43
C LYS A 232 -8.79 3.72 -4.14
N LYS A 233 -9.34 3.04 -3.12
CA LYS A 233 -9.72 3.64 -1.84
C LYS A 233 -8.88 3.02 -0.74
N GLN A 234 -8.00 3.83 -0.16
CA GLN A 234 -7.12 3.42 0.94
C GLN A 234 -7.56 4.08 2.26
N PRO A 235 -7.30 3.44 3.41
CA PRO A 235 -6.66 2.12 3.55
C PRO A 235 -7.62 0.95 3.21
N ALA A 236 -7.05 -0.15 2.73
CA ALA A 236 -7.75 -1.44 2.58
C ALA A 236 -7.59 -2.28 3.86
N GLY A 237 -8.63 -3.02 4.24
CA GLY A 237 -8.62 -3.89 5.42
C GLY A 237 -9.99 -4.09 6.06
N ILE A 238 -10.00 -4.81 7.17
CA ILE A 238 -11.19 -5.00 8.02
C ILE A 238 -11.40 -3.73 8.84
N PHE A 239 -12.64 -3.24 8.92
CA PHE A 239 -12.95 -1.98 9.58
C PHE A 239 -14.38 -1.93 10.11
N ALA A 240 -14.58 -1.03 11.07
CA ALA A 240 -15.90 -0.56 11.48
C ALA A 240 -16.05 0.93 11.15
N GLU A 241 -17.25 1.37 10.79
CA GLU A 241 -17.49 2.76 10.39
C GLU A 241 -18.83 3.30 10.87
N ILE A 242 -18.88 4.61 11.10
CA ILE A 242 -20.11 5.40 11.03
C ILE A 242 -19.90 6.60 10.09
N ASP A 243 -20.96 7.03 9.43
CA ASP A 243 -20.94 8.16 8.52
C ASP A 243 -21.97 9.23 8.92
N LYS A 244 -21.70 10.48 8.52
CA LYS A 244 -22.51 11.64 8.87
C LYS A 244 -23.89 11.62 8.21
N PHE A 245 -24.01 11.01 7.03
CA PHE A 245 -25.28 10.95 6.31
C PHE A 245 -26.28 10.05 7.03
N SER A 246 -25.81 8.90 7.51
CA SER A 246 -26.62 7.94 8.26
C SER A 246 -26.82 8.32 9.73
N ASN A 247 -25.95 9.17 10.28
CA ASN A 247 -25.94 9.54 11.70
C ASN A 247 -25.91 11.07 11.93
N PRO A 248 -26.79 11.88 11.31
CA PRO A 248 -26.63 13.33 11.26
C PRO A 248 -26.66 14.01 12.64
N GLU A 249 -27.39 13.44 13.59
CA GLU A 249 -27.53 14.00 14.95
C GLU A 249 -26.34 13.64 15.85
N GLU A 250 -25.83 12.41 15.75
CA GLU A 250 -24.84 11.88 16.68
C GLU A 250 -23.40 11.93 16.15
N PHE A 251 -23.22 12.11 14.85
CA PHE A 251 -21.91 12.02 14.21
C PHE A 251 -20.90 13.00 14.79
N ASP A 252 -21.22 14.29 14.87
CA ASP A 252 -20.26 15.31 15.34
C ASP A 252 -19.92 15.07 16.83
N ARG A 253 -20.89 14.58 17.61
CA ARG A 253 -20.71 14.20 19.02
C ARG A 253 -19.72 13.05 19.17
N VAL A 254 -19.83 12.00 18.37
CA VAL A 254 -18.86 10.88 18.37
C VAL A 254 -17.51 11.37 17.83
N TYR A 255 -17.50 12.01 16.66
CA TYR A 255 -16.31 12.47 15.94
C TYR A 255 -15.34 13.26 16.82
N HIS A 256 -15.85 14.24 17.57
CA HIS A 256 -15.03 15.11 18.41
C HIS A 256 -14.49 14.45 19.69
N ASN A 257 -14.95 13.24 20.03
CA ASN A 257 -14.58 12.55 21.27
C ASN A 257 -13.99 11.15 21.02
N MET A 258 -13.66 10.82 19.77
CA MET A 258 -12.94 9.59 19.43
C MET A 258 -11.48 9.66 19.87
N GLU A 259 -10.96 8.54 20.36
CA GLU A 259 -9.58 8.41 20.82
C GLU A 259 -8.85 7.26 20.12
N ALA A 260 -7.52 7.36 20.12
CA ALA A 260 -6.65 6.29 19.64
C ALA A 260 -6.75 5.05 20.53
N SER A 261 -6.56 3.87 19.94
CA SER A 261 -6.61 2.58 20.62
C SER A 261 -5.45 1.70 20.19
N PRO A 262 -4.96 0.78 21.06
CA PRO A 262 -4.04 -0.26 20.63
C PRO A 262 -4.70 -1.25 19.64
N VAL A 263 -6.03 -1.33 19.58
CA VAL A 263 -6.78 -2.33 18.81
C VAL A 263 -7.11 -1.89 17.37
N TYR A 264 -7.20 -0.59 17.12
CA TYR A 264 -7.55 -0.06 15.80
C TYR A 264 -6.71 1.16 15.43
N GLU A 265 -6.62 1.42 14.13
CA GLU A 265 -6.14 2.68 13.56
C GLU A 265 -7.33 3.55 13.16
N LEU A 266 -7.33 4.80 13.62
CA LEU A 266 -8.35 5.77 13.23
C LEU A 266 -8.05 6.28 11.82
N GLY A 267 -8.94 5.99 10.87
CA GLY A 267 -8.88 6.49 9.51
C GLY A 267 -9.18 7.99 9.46
N VAL A 268 -8.12 8.80 9.51
CA VAL A 268 -8.22 10.27 9.36
C VAL A 268 -7.93 10.65 7.91
N GLY A 269 -8.95 11.08 7.17
CA GLY A 269 -8.74 11.50 5.77
C GLY A 269 -10.00 11.72 4.93
N GLU A 270 -11.15 11.20 5.34
CA GLU A 270 -12.41 11.35 4.60
C GLU A 270 -13.43 12.15 5.41
N PRO A 271 -13.73 13.41 5.04
CA PRO A 271 -14.73 14.22 5.73
C PRO A 271 -16.09 13.50 5.78
N GLY A 272 -16.73 13.50 6.95
CA GLY A 272 -18.04 12.88 7.14
C GLY A 272 -18.02 11.38 7.42
N PHE A 273 -16.84 10.79 7.64
CA PHE A 273 -16.70 9.39 8.06
C PHE A 273 -15.83 9.28 9.32
N ILE A 274 -16.15 8.30 10.16
CA ILE A 274 -15.27 7.79 11.21
C ILE A 274 -15.02 6.32 10.90
N LYS A 275 -13.78 5.96 10.59
CA LYS A 275 -13.38 4.59 10.24
C LYS A 275 -12.36 4.08 11.25
N LEU A 276 -12.60 2.89 11.79
CA LEU A 276 -11.73 2.20 12.72
C LEU A 276 -11.19 0.95 12.02
N PHE A 277 -9.93 0.98 11.59
CA PHE A 277 -9.29 -0.09 10.85
C PHE A 277 -8.58 -1.07 11.78
N MET A 278 -8.71 -2.37 11.50
CA MET A 278 -7.90 -3.40 12.13
C MET A 278 -6.44 -3.19 11.74
N LYS A 279 -5.54 -3.23 12.72
CA LYS A 279 -4.10 -3.08 12.47
C LYS A 279 -3.52 -4.24 11.68
N ALA A 280 -2.45 -3.98 10.93
CA ALA A 280 -1.84 -4.98 10.06
C ALA A 280 -1.39 -6.23 10.83
N GLU A 281 -0.76 -6.07 12.00
CA GLU A 281 -0.32 -7.17 12.85
C GLU A 281 -1.47 -8.05 13.35
N MET A 282 -2.65 -7.46 13.55
CA MET A 282 -3.86 -8.19 13.96
C MET A 282 -4.48 -8.93 12.78
N ALA A 283 -4.52 -8.32 11.59
CA ALA A 283 -4.98 -8.99 10.38
C ALA A 283 -4.09 -10.20 10.03
N GLU A 284 -2.77 -10.09 10.22
CA GLU A 284 -1.87 -11.23 10.11
C GLU A 284 -2.14 -12.33 11.16
N ALA A 285 -2.46 -11.94 12.40
CA ALA A 285 -2.83 -12.90 13.44
C ALA A 285 -4.11 -13.67 13.05
N VAL A 286 -5.11 -12.98 12.50
CA VAL A 286 -6.33 -13.61 11.94
C VAL A 286 -5.94 -14.60 10.83
N ASN A 287 -5.09 -14.20 9.87
CA ASN A 287 -4.69 -15.07 8.77
C ASN A 287 -3.93 -16.34 9.21
N ARG A 288 -3.24 -16.30 10.35
CA ARG A 288 -2.50 -17.45 10.91
C ARG A 288 -3.33 -18.32 11.85
N ALA A 289 -4.46 -17.81 12.34
CA ALA A 289 -5.30 -18.48 13.32
C ALA A 289 -6.21 -19.54 12.68
N GLU A 290 -6.60 -20.53 13.48
CA GLU A 290 -7.66 -21.47 13.13
C GLU A 290 -9.04 -20.79 13.17
N TYR A 291 -10.02 -21.31 12.43
CA TYR A 291 -11.33 -20.64 12.25
C TYR A 291 -11.99 -20.16 13.56
N LYS A 292 -11.98 -20.98 14.61
CA LYS A 292 -12.55 -20.59 15.91
C LYS A 292 -11.84 -19.39 16.53
N GLU A 293 -10.51 -19.35 16.42
CA GLU A 293 -9.70 -18.24 16.93
C GLU A 293 -9.83 -17.00 16.05
N GLN A 294 -9.94 -17.16 14.73
CA GLN A 294 -10.29 -16.06 13.81
C GLN A 294 -11.58 -15.38 14.24
N MET A 295 -12.60 -16.17 14.59
CA MET A 295 -13.87 -15.62 15.04
C MET A 295 -13.75 -14.84 16.35
N GLU A 296 -12.99 -15.32 17.32
CA GLU A 296 -12.73 -14.58 18.55
C GLU A 296 -11.96 -13.28 18.30
N LEU A 297 -10.97 -13.29 17.41
CA LEU A 297 -10.23 -12.08 17.03
C LEU A 297 -11.13 -11.03 16.36
N LEU A 298 -12.00 -11.46 15.44
CA LEU A 298 -12.97 -10.58 14.79
C LEU A 298 -13.98 -9.99 15.77
N LYS A 299 -14.54 -10.82 16.68
CA LYS A 299 -15.48 -10.36 17.72
C LYS A 299 -14.82 -9.37 18.68
N ASN A 300 -13.59 -9.63 19.12
CA ASN A 300 -12.86 -8.73 19.99
C ASN A 300 -12.57 -7.38 19.32
N PHE A 301 -12.21 -7.39 18.03
CA PHE A 301 -12.02 -6.18 17.26
C PHE A 301 -13.33 -5.38 17.10
N LEU A 302 -14.42 -6.04 16.69
CA LEU A 302 -15.74 -5.42 16.55
C LEU A 302 -16.23 -4.84 17.89
N LYS A 303 -16.10 -5.60 18.98
CA LYS A 303 -16.44 -5.15 20.33
C LYS A 303 -15.69 -3.88 20.69
N ALA A 304 -14.37 -3.86 20.50
CA ALA A 304 -13.56 -2.68 20.80
C ALA A 304 -13.99 -1.45 19.99
N CYS A 305 -14.36 -1.64 18.72
CA CYS A 305 -14.87 -0.56 17.88
C CYS A 305 -16.23 -0.03 18.37
N ASN A 306 -17.17 -0.94 18.66
CA ASN A 306 -18.50 -0.59 19.17
C ASN A 306 -18.41 0.15 20.51
N GLU A 307 -17.62 -0.37 21.44
CA GLU A 307 -17.41 0.26 22.75
C GLU A 307 -16.71 1.62 22.62
N ALA A 308 -15.82 1.80 21.64
CA ALA A 308 -15.21 3.10 21.35
C ALA A 308 -16.23 4.12 20.85
N PHE A 309 -17.12 3.76 19.92
CA PHE A 309 -18.19 4.66 19.46
C PHE A 309 -19.13 5.07 20.59
N VAL A 310 -19.56 4.10 21.41
CA VAL A 310 -20.43 4.34 22.56
C VAL A 310 -19.75 5.26 23.57
N THR A 311 -18.50 4.98 23.93
CA THR A 311 -17.74 5.77 24.91
C THR A 311 -17.47 7.20 24.40
N ALA A 312 -17.19 7.38 23.11
CA ALA A 312 -17.04 8.70 22.50
C ALA A 312 -18.36 9.49 22.54
N TRP A 313 -19.48 8.84 22.20
CA TRP A 313 -20.80 9.44 22.33
C TRP A 313 -21.09 9.89 23.77
N GLU A 314 -20.91 9.02 24.76
CA GLU A 314 -21.18 9.35 26.17
C GLU A 314 -20.37 10.56 26.65
N ARG A 315 -19.07 10.61 26.31
CA ARG A 315 -18.20 11.75 26.64
C ARG A 315 -18.68 13.06 26.03
N GLY A 316 -19.16 13.01 24.79
CA GLY A 316 -19.66 14.20 24.09
C GLY A 316 -20.95 14.77 24.67
N GLY A 317 -21.73 14.00 25.44
CA GLY A 317 -22.98 14.44 26.07
C GLY A 317 -22.83 14.96 27.50
N ASN A 318 -21.67 14.78 28.12
CA ASN A 318 -21.37 15.28 29.46
C ASN A 318 -20.83 16.73 29.46
N LYS A 319 -21.21 17.54 28.47
CA LYS A 319 -20.83 18.96 28.32
C LYS A 319 -22.04 19.86 28.43
#